data_AF-A0A640WEH9-F1
#
_entry.id   AF-A0A640WEH9-F1
#
_cell.length_a   1.000
_cell.length_b   1.000
_cell.length_c   1.000
_cell.angle_alpha   90.00
_cell.angle_beta   90.00
_cell.angle_gamma   90.00
#
_symmetry.space_group_name_H-M   'P 1'
#
loop_
_entity.id
_entity.type
_entity.pdbx_description
1 polymer ?
#
loop_
_entity_poly.entity_id
_entity_poly.type
_entity_poly.pdbx_seq_one_letter_code
_entity_poly.pdbx_strand_id
1 'polypeptide(L)'
;MDSTEVWNWIQGSWVGTMLLGIPWFFGVVTGLSNLLDAIRNIKKHIKDFNKKRKGYLLEDAELIRRSEELSRNLFNFTEDRKSSQPNFTFEDFKKSSQEATRHSSDTQQMYASKYQAEATKLRDEFMKRELNDQNIEMYYEFPTNFFGLNYLAVGFATLSEKLKEREG
;
A
#
# COMPACT_ATOMS: atom_id res chain seq x y z
N MET A 1 -22.64 -8.82 11.74
CA MET A 1 -21.65 -9.79 11.23
C MET A 1 -20.90 -10.34 12.42
N ASP A 2 -21.09 -11.63 12.67
CA ASP A 2 -20.46 -12.34 13.77
C ASP A 2 -18.98 -12.61 13.44
N SER A 3 -18.11 -12.59 14.44
CA SER A 3 -16.66 -12.80 14.30
C SER A 3 -16.32 -14.11 13.59
N THR A 4 -17.22 -15.10 13.67
CA THR A 4 -17.13 -16.41 13.03
C THR A 4 -17.27 -16.35 11.50
N GLU A 5 -18.06 -15.41 10.97
CA GLU A 5 -18.24 -15.23 9.51
C GLU A 5 -17.01 -14.59 8.87
N VAL A 6 -16.31 -13.71 9.60
CA VAL A 6 -15.08 -13.05 9.15
C VAL A 6 -13.95 -14.08 8.99
N TRP A 7 -13.86 -15.07 9.88
CA TRP A 7 -12.85 -16.14 9.79
C TRP A 7 -13.07 -17.08 8.61
N ASN A 8 -14.33 -17.43 8.31
CA ASN A 8 -14.65 -18.27 7.15
C ASN A 8 -14.42 -17.52 5.82
N TRP A 9 -14.58 -16.19 5.80
CA TRP A 9 -14.22 -15.39 4.64
C TRP A 9 -12.70 -15.29 4.42
N ILE A 10 -11.92 -15.16 5.50
CA ILE A 10 -10.44 -15.16 5.43
C ILE A 10 -9.89 -16.52 4.96
N GLN A 11 -10.55 -17.63 5.30
CA GLN A 11 -10.17 -18.96 4.83
C GLN A 11 -10.59 -19.25 3.37
N GLY A 12 -11.62 -18.56 2.85
CA GLY A 12 -12.10 -18.70 1.47
C GLY A 12 -11.50 -17.70 0.47
N SER A 13 -10.79 -16.68 0.95
CA SER A 13 -10.14 -15.67 0.13
C SER A 13 -8.68 -16.05 -0.14
N TRP A 14 -8.22 -15.79 -1.37
CA TRP A 14 -6.89 -16.07 -1.95
C TRP A 14 -5.68 -15.48 -1.20
N VAL A 15 -5.85 -14.98 0.03
CA VAL A 15 -4.79 -14.63 0.97
C VAL A 15 -4.08 -15.89 1.52
N GLY A 16 -4.73 -17.05 1.45
CA GLY A 16 -4.18 -18.35 1.87
C GLY A 16 -3.02 -18.89 1.02
N THR A 17 -2.79 -18.37 -0.19
CA THR A 17 -1.74 -18.87 -1.09
C THR A 17 -0.49 -18.00 -1.14
N MET A 18 -0.49 -16.80 -0.57
CA MET A 18 0.72 -15.94 -0.48
C MET A 18 1.59 -16.19 0.75
N LEU A 19 1.28 -17.19 1.57
CA LEU A 19 2.17 -17.70 2.63
C LEU A 19 2.95 -18.97 2.23
N LEU A 20 2.84 -19.43 0.98
CA LEU A 20 3.50 -20.64 0.48
C LEU A 20 4.62 -20.37 -0.54
N GLY A 21 5.27 -19.20 -0.43
CA GLY A 21 6.45 -18.83 -1.22
C GLY A 21 7.79 -19.06 -0.53
N ILE A 22 7.83 -19.77 0.60
CA ILE A 22 9.09 -20.18 1.26
C ILE A 22 9.33 -21.66 0.93
N PRO A 23 10.30 -21.99 0.07
CA PRO A 23 10.65 -23.38 -0.19
C PRO A 23 11.42 -23.95 1.00
N TRP A 24 10.85 -24.99 1.60
CA TRP A 24 11.57 -26.15 2.15
C TRP A 24 12.78 -25.85 3.06
N PHE A 25 12.53 -25.68 4.36
CA PHE A 25 13.50 -26.06 5.38
C PHE A 25 12.82 -26.95 6.44
N PHE A 26 12.94 -28.26 6.21
CA PHE A 26 13.06 -29.36 7.15
C PHE A 26 12.49 -29.23 8.58
N GLY A 27 11.72 -30.25 8.99
CA GLY A 27 11.77 -30.77 10.36
C GLY A 27 10.43 -30.96 11.06
N VAL A 28 9.79 -32.10 10.82
CA VAL A 28 8.71 -32.61 11.68
C VAL A 28 9.28 -32.93 13.06
N VAL A 29 8.69 -32.31 14.09
CA VAL A 29 8.61 -32.73 15.51
C VAL A 29 9.93 -32.75 16.30
N THR A 30 10.19 -31.67 17.03
CA THR A 30 10.64 -31.71 18.44
C THR A 30 10.39 -30.35 19.10
N GLY A 31 9.46 -30.30 20.06
CA GLY A 31 9.30 -29.17 20.99
C GLY A 31 8.08 -28.27 20.80
N LEU A 32 6.86 -28.81 20.96
CA LEU A 32 5.64 -28.01 21.16
C LEU A 32 5.72 -27.04 22.37
N SER A 33 6.66 -27.29 23.30
CA SER A 33 6.99 -26.40 24.41
C SER A 33 7.75 -25.12 23.98
N ASN A 34 8.65 -25.22 22.99
CA ASN A 34 9.36 -24.05 22.44
C ASN A 34 8.46 -23.20 21.53
N LEU A 35 7.43 -23.80 20.92
CA LEU A 35 6.47 -23.09 20.08
C LEU A 35 5.57 -22.15 20.91
N LEU A 36 5.16 -22.57 22.12
CA LEU A 36 4.37 -21.71 23.01
C LEU A 36 5.18 -20.55 23.57
N ASP A 37 6.46 -20.77 23.91
CA ASP A 37 7.37 -19.70 24.32
C ASP A 37 7.74 -18.77 23.15
N ALA A 38 7.90 -19.30 21.94
CA ALA A 38 8.04 -18.50 20.73
C ALA A 38 6.77 -17.67 20.45
N ILE A 39 5.58 -18.23 20.56
CA ILE A 39 4.31 -17.52 20.40
C ILE A 39 4.13 -16.47 21.50
N ARG A 40 4.57 -16.73 22.73
CA ARG A 40 4.50 -15.79 23.86
C ARG A 40 5.51 -14.65 23.71
N ASN A 41 6.72 -14.94 23.22
CA ASN A 41 7.72 -13.93 22.84
C ASN A 41 7.28 -13.12 21.62
N ILE A 42 6.65 -13.74 20.62
CA ILE A 42 6.05 -13.06 19.46
C ILE A 42 4.88 -12.17 19.91
N LYS A 43 4.01 -12.62 20.81
CA LYS A 43 2.95 -11.78 21.39
C LYS A 43 3.52 -10.60 22.18
N LYS A 44 4.62 -10.78 22.91
CA LYS A 44 5.31 -9.70 23.62
C LYS A 44 5.98 -8.74 22.64
N HIS A 45 6.64 -9.24 21.60
CA HIS A 45 7.21 -8.44 20.52
C HIS A 45 6.14 -7.67 19.74
N ILE A 46 5.02 -8.29 19.38
CA ILE A 46 3.87 -7.63 18.72
C ILE A 46 3.24 -6.61 19.66
N LYS A 47 3.11 -6.90 20.95
CA LYS A 47 2.60 -5.96 21.95
C LYS A 47 3.55 -4.78 22.15
N ASP A 48 4.87 -5.00 22.15
CA ASP A 48 5.88 -3.94 22.25
C ASP A 48 6.03 -3.18 20.92
N PHE A 49 5.83 -3.82 19.77
CA PHE A 49 5.72 -3.18 18.44
C PHE A 49 4.47 -2.30 18.36
N ASN A 50 3.32 -2.81 18.85
CA ASN A 50 2.07 -2.05 18.93
C ASN A 50 2.13 -0.97 20.02
N LYS A 51 2.90 -1.15 21.09
CA LYS A 51 3.14 -0.14 22.13
C LYS A 51 4.11 0.95 21.64
N LYS A 52 5.10 0.62 20.80
CA LYS A 52 5.93 1.58 20.05
C LYS A 52 5.13 2.30 18.96
N ARG A 53 4.19 1.62 18.27
CA ARG A 53 3.28 2.22 17.26
C ARG A 53 2.17 3.07 17.86
N LYS A 54 1.71 2.76 19.08
CA LYS A 54 0.68 3.55 19.80
C LYS A 54 1.20 4.88 20.34
N GLY A 55 2.50 5.18 20.19
CA GLY A 55 3.14 6.31 20.86
C GLY A 55 3.47 7.53 19.99
N TYR A 56 3.38 7.44 18.66
CA TYR A 56 3.70 8.58 17.79
C TYR A 56 2.73 8.60 16.62
N LEU A 57 1.54 9.15 16.84
CA LEU A 57 0.81 9.79 15.74
C LEU A 57 1.78 10.79 15.10
N LEU A 58 1.83 10.85 13.76
CA LEU A 58 2.56 11.94 13.13
C LEU A 58 1.93 13.25 13.62
N GLU A 59 2.75 14.24 13.96
CA GLU A 59 2.22 15.58 14.17
C GLU A 59 1.56 16.06 12.88
N ASP A 60 0.48 16.83 12.98
CA ASP A 60 -0.33 17.24 11.83
C ASP A 60 0.51 17.98 10.79
N ALA A 61 1.40 18.88 11.22
CA ALA A 61 2.38 19.55 10.37
C ALA A 61 3.30 18.57 9.59
N GLU A 62 3.77 17.49 10.22
CA GLU A 62 4.61 16.48 9.56
C GLU A 62 3.81 15.58 8.62
N LEU A 63 2.55 15.27 8.97
CA LEU A 63 1.63 14.54 8.11
C LEU A 63 1.33 15.35 6.83
N ILE A 64 1.03 16.64 6.97
CA ILE A 64 0.85 17.58 5.86
C ILE A 64 2.11 17.59 4.97
N ARG A 65 3.28 17.87 5.56
CA ARG A 65 4.54 17.99 4.81
C ARG A 65 4.85 16.72 4.01
N ARG A 66 4.73 15.54 4.62
CA ARG A 66 5.01 14.25 3.97
C ARG A 66 3.98 13.90 2.90
N SER A 67 2.71 14.23 3.13
CA SER A 67 1.65 13.98 2.17
C SER A 67 1.79 14.86 0.92
N GLU A 68 2.15 16.13 1.08
CA GLU A 68 2.51 17.00 -0.06
C GLU A 68 3.76 16.51 -0.80
N GLU A 69 4.78 16.06 -0.06
CA GLU A 69 6.00 15.50 -0.65
C GLU A 69 5.69 14.26 -1.48
N LEU A 70 4.88 13.34 -0.93
CA LEU A 70 4.41 12.17 -1.67
C LEU A 70 3.61 12.58 -2.90
N SER A 71 2.68 13.54 -2.78
CA SER A 71 1.87 14.03 -3.90
C SER A 71 2.76 14.55 -5.04
N ARG A 72 3.73 15.43 -4.76
CA ARG A 72 4.69 15.93 -5.76
C ARG A 72 5.49 14.80 -6.40
N ASN A 73 5.96 13.86 -5.59
CA ASN A 73 6.75 12.72 -6.09
C ASN A 73 5.91 11.81 -7.01
N LEU A 74 4.63 11.59 -6.69
CA LEU A 74 3.72 10.81 -7.52
C LEU A 74 3.38 11.53 -8.83
N PHE A 75 3.21 12.86 -8.81
CA PHE A 75 3.04 13.64 -10.03
C PHE A 75 4.27 13.54 -10.94
N ASN A 76 5.47 13.78 -10.41
CA ASN A 76 6.71 13.67 -11.18
C ASN A 76 6.90 12.26 -11.75
N PHE A 77 6.67 11.23 -10.91
CA PHE A 77 6.71 9.85 -11.36
C PHE A 77 5.70 9.60 -12.50
N THR A 78 4.49 10.13 -12.41
CA THR A 78 3.47 9.94 -13.44
C THR A 78 3.88 10.58 -14.77
N GLU A 79 4.43 11.79 -14.75
CA GLU A 79 4.92 12.46 -15.96
C GLU A 79 6.13 11.72 -16.58
N ASP A 80 7.04 11.20 -15.76
CA ASP A 80 8.16 10.37 -16.22
C ASP A 80 7.65 9.07 -16.90
N ARG A 81 6.62 8.44 -16.34
CA ARG A 81 6.02 7.24 -16.92
C ARG A 81 5.23 7.54 -18.20
N LYS A 82 4.54 8.66 -18.26
CA LYS A 82 3.79 9.12 -19.44
C LYS A 82 4.72 9.45 -20.61
N SER A 83 5.83 10.13 -20.36
CA SER A 83 6.80 10.48 -21.41
C SER A 83 7.52 9.26 -22.01
N SER A 84 7.57 8.14 -21.28
CA SER A 84 8.16 6.88 -21.72
C SER A 84 7.15 5.84 -22.19
N GLN A 85 5.88 6.22 -22.37
CA GLN A 85 4.82 5.30 -22.78
C GLN A 85 5.04 4.82 -24.23
N PRO A 86 4.94 3.50 -24.51
CA PRO A 86 5.05 3.00 -25.87
C PRO A 86 3.90 3.49 -26.75
N ASN A 87 4.22 3.81 -28.01
CA ASN A 87 3.23 4.22 -28.99
C ASN A 87 2.34 3.03 -29.37
N PHE A 88 1.03 3.21 -29.24
CA PHE A 88 0.07 2.23 -29.69
C PHE A 88 -0.21 2.40 -31.20
N THR A 89 -0.02 1.34 -31.97
CA THR A 89 -0.34 1.30 -33.41
C THR A 89 -1.26 0.13 -33.71
N PHE A 90 -2.17 0.30 -34.67
CA PHE A 90 -3.12 -0.75 -35.07
C PHE A 90 -2.47 -1.75 -36.02
N GLU A 91 -1.49 -1.30 -36.81
CA GLU A 91 -0.74 -2.12 -37.77
C GLU A 91 0.01 -3.26 -37.05
N ASP A 92 0.55 -2.99 -35.87
CA ASP A 92 1.28 -3.94 -35.03
C ASP A 92 0.56 -4.19 -33.69
N PHE A 93 -0.78 -4.24 -33.70
CA PHE A 93 -1.63 -4.31 -32.51
C PHE A 93 -1.13 -5.29 -31.44
N LYS A 94 -0.73 -6.51 -31.84
CA LYS A 94 -0.25 -7.53 -30.89
C LYS A 94 1.00 -7.08 -30.15
N LYS A 95 1.98 -6.50 -30.87
CA LYS A 95 3.24 -6.05 -30.29
C LYS A 95 3.04 -4.79 -29.46
N SER A 96 2.33 -3.79 -30.00
CA SER A 96 2.05 -2.53 -29.32
C SER A 96 1.23 -2.73 -28.04
N SER A 97 0.25 -3.66 -28.06
CA SER A 97 -0.50 -4.06 -26.87
C SER A 97 0.40 -4.73 -25.82
N GLN A 98 1.28 -5.66 -26.22
CA GLN A 98 2.21 -6.30 -25.28
C GLN A 98 3.18 -5.31 -24.64
N GLU A 99 3.69 -4.33 -25.41
CA GLU A 99 4.56 -3.27 -24.91
C GLU A 99 3.81 -2.36 -23.91
N ALA A 100 2.57 -1.98 -24.21
CA ALA A 100 1.73 -1.21 -23.29
C ALA A 100 1.44 -1.98 -21.99
N THR A 101 1.14 -3.28 -22.07
CA THR A 101 0.94 -4.12 -20.89
C THR A 101 2.21 -4.22 -20.03
N ARG A 102 3.37 -4.42 -20.65
CA ARG A 102 4.66 -4.46 -19.93
C ARG A 102 4.94 -3.12 -19.24
N HIS A 103 4.79 -2.01 -19.96
CA HIS A 103 5.00 -0.67 -19.40
C HIS A 103 4.08 -0.39 -18.20
N SER A 104 2.81 -0.81 -18.26
CA SER A 104 1.86 -0.70 -17.14
C SER A 104 2.28 -1.57 -15.95
N SER A 105 2.68 -2.82 -16.17
CA SER A 105 3.16 -3.72 -15.10
C SER A 105 4.44 -3.17 -14.44
N ASP A 106 5.39 -2.69 -15.23
CA ASP A 106 6.64 -2.11 -14.72
C ASP A 106 6.34 -0.85 -13.88
N THR A 107 5.39 -0.03 -14.33
CA THR A 107 4.95 1.15 -13.60
C THR A 107 4.34 0.80 -12.24
N GLN A 108 3.48 -0.22 -12.19
CA GLN A 108 2.89 -0.71 -10.94
C GLN A 108 3.97 -1.24 -9.99
N GLN A 109 4.93 -2.02 -10.50
CA GLN A 109 6.03 -2.54 -9.70
C GLN A 109 6.93 -1.43 -9.15
N MET A 110 7.24 -0.42 -9.97
CA MET A 110 8.00 0.75 -9.54
C MET A 110 7.26 1.52 -8.44
N TYR A 111 5.94 1.71 -8.59
CA TYR A 111 5.12 2.33 -7.55
C TYR A 111 5.14 1.53 -6.25
N ALA A 112 4.89 0.21 -6.33
CA ALA A 112 4.89 -0.68 -5.18
C ALA A 112 6.22 -0.61 -4.42
N SER A 113 7.33 -0.62 -5.14
CA SER A 113 8.67 -0.57 -4.55
C SER A 113 9.03 0.78 -3.93
N LYS A 114 8.54 1.90 -4.48
CA LYS A 114 9.00 3.25 -4.08
C LYS A 114 8.03 3.99 -3.17
N TYR A 115 6.73 3.81 -3.36
CA TYR A 115 5.72 4.72 -2.81
C TYR A 115 4.63 4.03 -1.99
N GLN A 116 4.30 2.76 -2.28
CA GLN A 116 3.14 2.09 -1.66
C GLN A 116 3.19 2.08 -0.13
N ALA A 117 4.34 1.74 0.48
CA ALA A 117 4.46 1.71 1.93
C ALA A 117 4.21 3.08 2.58
N GLU A 118 4.69 4.16 1.96
CA GLU A 118 4.47 5.52 2.44
C GLU A 118 3.01 5.96 2.21
N ALA A 119 2.45 5.66 1.04
CA ALA A 119 1.05 5.94 0.72
C ALA A 119 0.10 5.26 1.73
N THR A 120 0.29 3.97 2.01
CA THR A 120 -0.49 3.25 3.03
C THR A 120 -0.36 3.90 4.41
N LYS A 121 0.88 4.23 4.82
CA LYS A 121 1.12 4.86 6.11
C LYS A 121 0.39 6.20 6.25
N LEU A 122 0.50 7.07 5.25
CA LEU A 122 -0.12 8.39 5.28
C LEU A 122 -1.64 8.29 5.23
N ARG A 123 -2.20 7.41 4.38
CA ARG A 123 -3.64 7.10 4.36
C ARG A 123 -4.13 6.71 5.76
N ASP A 124 -3.47 5.76 6.41
CA ASP A 124 -3.87 5.29 7.73
C ASP A 124 -3.79 6.41 8.79
N GLU A 125 -2.81 7.30 8.70
CA GLU A 125 -2.71 8.48 9.58
C GLU A 125 -3.83 9.50 9.35
N PHE A 126 -4.25 9.73 8.11
CA PHE A 126 -5.42 10.57 7.81
C PHE A 126 -6.73 9.92 8.28
N MET A 127 -6.87 8.60 8.09
CA MET A 127 -8.06 7.87 8.57
C MET A 127 -8.23 7.95 10.08
N LYS A 128 -7.13 7.95 10.86
CA LYS A 128 -7.17 8.17 12.32
C LYS A 128 -7.73 9.55 12.71
N ARG A 129 -7.73 10.51 11.78
CA ARG A 129 -8.28 11.87 11.92
C ARG A 129 -9.65 12.01 11.25
N GLU A 130 -10.25 10.89 10.86
CA GLU A 130 -11.53 10.82 10.16
C GLU A 130 -11.49 11.58 8.81
N LEU A 131 -10.30 11.70 8.22
CA LEU A 131 -10.09 12.24 6.89
C LEU A 131 -9.92 11.08 5.92
N ASN A 132 -10.73 11.07 4.87
CA ASN A 132 -10.67 10.08 3.80
C ASN A 132 -10.79 10.76 2.43
N ASP A 133 -10.31 10.05 1.42
CA ASP A 133 -10.46 10.43 0.01
C ASP A 133 -10.71 9.17 -0.82
N GLN A 134 -11.78 9.15 -1.59
CA GLN A 134 -12.20 7.99 -2.36
C GLN A 134 -11.15 7.54 -3.39
N ASN A 135 -10.37 8.48 -3.93
CA ASN A 135 -9.32 8.14 -4.89
C ASN A 135 -8.16 7.42 -4.21
N ILE A 136 -7.79 7.85 -3.00
CA ILE A 136 -6.76 7.15 -2.22
C ILE A 136 -7.22 5.73 -1.94
N GLU A 137 -8.44 5.55 -1.41
CA GLU A 137 -8.99 4.23 -1.09
C GLU A 137 -9.01 3.28 -2.30
N MET A 138 -9.30 3.80 -3.49
CA MET A 138 -9.37 3.01 -4.70
C MET A 138 -8.00 2.63 -5.28
N TYR A 139 -6.99 3.49 -5.15
CA TYR A 139 -5.74 3.37 -5.92
C TYR A 139 -4.47 3.17 -5.09
N TYR A 140 -4.49 3.30 -3.76
CA TYR A 140 -3.24 3.25 -2.97
C TYR A 140 -2.52 1.89 -3.02
N GLU A 141 -3.26 0.78 -3.21
CA GLU A 141 -2.66 -0.56 -3.28
C GLU A 141 -2.13 -0.89 -4.67
N PHE A 142 -2.93 -0.59 -5.71
CA PHE A 142 -2.65 -0.98 -7.09
C PHE A 142 -3.08 0.11 -8.07
N PRO A 143 -2.33 1.22 -8.20
CA PRO A 143 -2.64 2.22 -9.21
C PRO A 143 -2.30 1.64 -10.58
N THR A 144 -3.32 1.21 -11.31
CA THR A 144 -3.15 0.38 -12.51
C THR A 144 -2.64 1.14 -13.74
N ASN A 145 -2.77 2.47 -13.73
CA ASN A 145 -2.43 3.34 -14.84
C ASN A 145 -2.11 4.77 -14.35
N PHE A 146 -1.69 5.63 -15.28
CA PHE A 146 -1.34 7.02 -14.99
C PHE A 146 -2.49 7.83 -14.36
N PHE A 147 -3.75 7.54 -14.71
CA PHE A 147 -4.89 8.20 -14.08
C PHE A 147 -4.98 7.84 -12.60
N GLY A 148 -4.83 6.55 -12.26
CA GLY A 148 -4.82 6.10 -10.87
C GLY A 148 -3.71 6.74 -10.04
N LEU A 149 -2.49 6.88 -10.60
CA LEU A 149 -1.38 7.56 -9.94
C LEU A 149 -1.64 9.06 -9.73
N ASN A 150 -2.19 9.75 -10.74
CA ASN A 150 -2.58 11.15 -10.62
C ASN A 150 -3.69 11.35 -9.59
N TYR A 151 -4.71 10.50 -9.60
CA TYR A 151 -5.80 10.55 -8.62
C TYR A 151 -5.30 10.32 -7.20
N LEU A 152 -4.34 9.41 -7.02
CA LEU A 152 -3.69 9.19 -5.74
C LEU A 152 -2.90 10.44 -5.29
N ALA A 153 -2.14 11.07 -6.19
CA ALA A 153 -1.41 12.30 -5.91
C ALA A 153 -2.34 13.45 -5.50
N VAL A 154 -3.44 13.65 -6.24
CA VAL A 154 -4.47 14.64 -5.93
C VAL A 154 -5.14 14.37 -4.60
N GLY A 155 -5.45 13.10 -4.30
CA GLY A 155 -6.07 12.72 -3.03
C GLY A 155 -5.19 13.08 -1.83
N PHE A 156 -3.89 12.80 -1.89
CA PHE A 156 -2.95 13.17 -0.81
C PHE A 156 -2.81 14.70 -0.66
N ALA A 157 -2.73 15.45 -1.75
CA ALA A 157 -2.75 16.91 -1.69
C ALA A 157 -4.04 17.43 -1.03
N THR A 158 -5.19 16.88 -1.44
CA THR A 158 -6.51 17.26 -0.93
C THR A 158 -6.64 16.99 0.58
N LEU A 159 -6.18 15.83 1.06
CA LEU A 159 -6.21 15.54 2.50
C LEU A 159 -5.27 16.43 3.31
N SER A 160 -4.14 16.84 2.72
CA SER A 160 -3.20 17.77 3.34
C SER A 160 -3.84 19.15 3.51
N GLU A 161 -4.49 19.68 2.47
CA GLU A 161 -5.20 20.96 2.54
C GLU A 161 -6.35 20.91 3.56
N LYS A 162 -7.16 19.85 3.54
CA LYS A 162 -8.24 19.67 4.53
C LYS A 162 -7.73 19.63 5.97
N LEU A 163 -6.52 19.10 6.20
CA LEU A 163 -5.92 19.07 7.53
C LEU A 163 -5.42 20.46 7.94
N LYS A 164 -4.79 21.23 7.03
CA LYS A 164 -4.40 22.62 7.29
C LYS A 164 -5.58 23.51 7.67
N GLU A 165 -6.71 23.36 6.96
CA GLU A 165 -7.94 24.11 7.25
C GLU A 165 -8.50 23.83 8.65
N ARG A 166 -8.12 22.72 9.29
CA ARG A 166 -8.51 22.41 10.68
C ARG A 166 -7.58 23.00 11.73
N GLU A 167 -6.35 23.39 11.35
CA GLU A 167 -5.36 24.00 12.24
C GLU A 167 -5.52 25.52 12.34
N GLY A 168 -6.17 26.15 11.36
CA GLY A 168 -6.43 27.60 11.30
C GLY A 168 -7.75 28.02 11.92
#